data_AF-A0A7Y3F3G9-F1
#
_entry.id   AF-A0A7Y3F3G9-F1
#
_cell.length_a   1.000
_cell.length_b   1.000
_cell.length_c   1.000
_cell.angle_alpha   90.00
_cell.angle_beta   90.00
_cell.angle_gamma   90.00
#
_symmetry.space_group_name_H-M   'P 1'
#
loop_
_entity.id
_entity.type
_entity.pdbx_description
1 polymer ?
#
loop_
_entity_poly.entity_id
_entity_poly.type
_entity_poly.pdbx_seq_one_letter_code
_entity_poly.pdbx_strand_id
1 'polypeptide(L)' 'MKLTITILIAFVAGLHLYFLWFEMFAWTTRGKKIFKKFPKDMFEPTKSLAANQGLYNGFLAA' A
#
# COMPACT_ATOMS: atom_id res chain seq x y z
N MET A 1 -7.83 -18.79 -21.50
CA MET A 1 -7.49 -18.94 -20.07
C MET A 1 -6.18 -18.25 -19.69
N LYS A 2 -5.04 -18.53 -20.35
CA LYS A 2 -3.74 -17.92 -20.02
C LYS A 2 -3.75 -16.38 -20.01
N LEU A 3 -4.33 -15.76 -21.05
CA LEU A 3 -4.44 -14.29 -21.14
C LEU A 3 -5.19 -13.68 -19.95
N THR A 4 -6.37 -14.23 -19.61
CA THR A 4 -7.17 -13.77 -18.48
C THR A 4 -6.40 -13.87 -17.16
N ILE A 5 -5.71 -14.99 -16.92
CA ILE A 5 -4.88 -15.18 -15.73
C ILE A 5 -3.75 -14.14 -15.68
N THR A 6 -3.04 -13.92 -16.80
CA THR A 6 -1.98 -12.91 -16.87
C THR A 6 -2.49 -11.50 -16.59
N ILE A 7 -3.68 -11.14 -17.11
CA ILE A 7 -4.31 -9.85 -16.82
C ILE A 7 -4.63 -9.70 -15.32
N LEU A 8 -5.18 -10.75 -14.69
CA LEU A 8 -5.49 -10.72 -13.27
C LEU A 8 -4.22 -10.62 -12.40
N ILE A 9 -3.16 -11.35 -12.75
CA ILE A 9 -1.86 -11.27 -12.06
C ILE A 9 -1.29 -9.85 -12.17
N ALA A 10 -1.25 -9.29 -13.38
CA ALA A 10 -0.73 -7.93 -13.60
C ALA A 10 -1.56 -6.88 -12.85
N PHE A 11 -2.88 -7.05 -12.79
CA PHE A 11 -3.77 -6.19 -12.02
C PHE A 11 -3.46 -6.26 -10.52
N VAL A 12 -3.32 -7.46 -9.96
CA VAL A 12 -2.98 -7.66 -8.54
C VAL A 12 -1.59 -7.10 -8.21
N ALA A 13 -0.59 -7.33 -9.06
CA ALA A 13 0.74 -6.72 -8.91
C ALA A 13 0.65 -5.18 -8.93
N GLY A 14 -0.18 -4.61 -9.81
CA GLY A 14 -0.46 -3.18 -9.84
C GLY A 14 -1.08 -2.64 -8.55
N LEU A 15 -1.99 -3.40 -7.93
CA LEU A 15 -2.55 -3.06 -6.61
C LEU A 15 -1.46 -3.06 -5.52
N HIS A 16 -0.59 -4.07 -5.49
CA HIS A 16 0.52 -4.12 -4.54
C HIS A 16 1.50 -2.95 -4.70
N LEU A 17 1.81 -2.54 -5.93
CA LEU A 17 2.62 -1.33 -6.17
C LEU A 17 1.93 -0.06 -5.67
N TYR A 18 0.61 0.05 -5.86
CA TYR A 18 -0.15 1.17 -5.31
C TYR A 18 -0.13 1.19 -3.78
N PHE A 19 -0.31 0.02 -3.12
CA PHE A 19 -0.23 -0.10 -1.66
C PHE A 19 1.17 0.22 -1.15
N LEU A 20 2.23 -0.30 -1.79
CA LEU A 20 3.61 0.07 -1.48
C LEU A 20 3.78 1.58 -1.48
N TRP A 21 3.38 2.24 -2.57
CA TRP A 21 3.54 3.68 -2.68
C TRP A 21 2.77 4.42 -1.59
N PHE A 22 1.53 4.01 -1.34
CA PHE A 22 0.67 4.61 -0.35
C PHE A 22 1.24 4.47 1.08
N GLU A 23 1.68 3.28 1.46
CA GLU A 23 2.13 2.96 2.82
C GLU A 23 3.54 3.51 3.12
N MET A 24 4.45 3.49 2.14
CA MET A 24 5.82 4.02 2.34
C MET A 24 5.87 5.55 2.26
N PHE A 25 5.14 6.16 1.33
CA PHE A 25 5.31 7.59 1.01
C PHE A 25 4.11 8.46 1.39
N ALA A 26 2.89 7.94 1.28
CA ALA A 26 1.67 8.73 1.45
C ALA A 26 0.94 8.50 2.79
N TRP A 27 1.47 7.65 3.68
CA TRP A 27 0.82 7.28 4.94
C TRP A 27 0.45 8.48 5.80
N THR A 28 1.39 9.41 6.01
CA THR A 28 1.21 10.57 6.91
C THR A 28 0.44 11.72 6.27
N THR A 29 0.16 11.64 4.96
CA THR A 29 -0.55 12.67 4.18
C THR A 29 -1.91 12.18 3.69
N ARG A 30 -1.95 11.19 2.79
CA ARG A 30 -3.18 10.59 2.26
C ARG A 30 -3.83 9.66 3.27
N GLY A 31 -3.07 8.97 4.13
CA GLY A 31 -3.64 8.06 5.14
C GLY A 31 -4.63 8.75 6.07
N LYS A 32 -4.32 9.97 6.51
CA LYS A 32 -5.22 10.82 7.33
C LYS A 32 -6.55 11.13 6.65
N LYS A 33 -6.57 11.19 5.31
CA LYS A 33 -7.78 11.48 4.52
C LYS A 33 -8.62 10.22 4.26
N ILE A 34 -7.97 9.07 4.12
CA ILE A 34 -8.61 7.77 3.87
C ILE A 34 -9.18 7.19 5.18
N PHE A 35 -8.36 7.12 6.23
CA PHE A 35 -8.75 6.55 7.51
C PHE A 35 -9.26 7.62 8.48
N LYS A 36 -10.38 8.26 8.13
CA LYS A 36 -10.94 9.41 8.89
C LYS A 36 -11.31 9.08 10.35
N LYS A 37 -11.53 7.81 10.67
CA LYS A 37 -11.88 7.33 12.02
C LYS A 37 -10.67 7.08 12.92
N PHE A 38 -9.45 7.10 12.37
CA PHE A 38 -8.24 6.87 13.14
C PHE A 38 -7.78 8.16 13.85
N PRO A 39 -7.22 8.07 15.07
CA PRO A 39 -6.57 9.21 15.72
C PRO A 39 -5.50 9.84 14.81
N LYS A 40 -5.57 11.15 14.55
CA LYS A 40 -4.69 11.80 13.56
C LYS A 40 -3.21 11.81 13.96
N ASP A 41 -2.95 11.75 15.25
CA ASP A 41 -1.65 11.68 15.89
C ASP A 41 -0.98 10.31 15.76
N MET A 42 -1.72 9.23 15.45
CA MET A 42 -1.14 7.89 15.31
C MET A 42 -0.30 7.70 14.03
N PHE A 43 -0.53 8.51 12.99
CA PHE A 43 0.08 8.30 11.68
C PHE A 43 1.60 8.52 11.68
N GLU A 44 2.08 9.48 12.45
CA GLU A 44 3.52 9.79 12.52
C GLU A 44 4.31 8.69 13.27
N PRO A 45 3.88 8.27 14.48
CA PRO A 45 4.51 7.16 15.20
C PRO A 45 4.49 5.83 14.42
N THR A 46 3.47 5.59 13.60
CA THR A 46 3.31 4.34 12.84
C THR A 46 3.95 4.38 11.45
N LYS A 47 4.64 5.47 11.08
CA LYS A 47 5.23 5.63 9.74
C LYS A 47 6.20 4.50 9.37
N SER A 48 7.06 4.08 10.30
CA SER A 48 8.03 3.00 10.06
C SER A 48 7.31 1.65 9.86
N LEU A 49 6.29 1.37 10.67
CA LEU A 49 5.47 0.18 10.53
C LEU A 49 4.77 0.14 9.16
N ALA A 50 4.16 1.25 8.75
CA ALA A 50 3.54 1.39 7.43
C ALA A 50 4.57 1.20 6.30
N ALA A 51 5.76 1.80 6.42
CA ALA A 51 6.81 1.61 5.42
C ALA A 51 7.25 0.14 5.30
N ASN A 52 7.30 -0.61 6.39
CA ASN A 52 7.59 -2.04 6.35
C ASN A 52 6.46 -2.86 5.69
N GLN A 53 5.19 -2.48 5.90
CA GLN A 53 4.06 -3.08 5.17
C GLN A 53 4.15 -2.76 3.67
N GLY A 54 4.53 -1.53 3.32
CA GLY A 54 4.69 -1.14 1.93
C GLY A 54 5.83 -1.89 1.25
N LEU A 55 6.95 -2.12 1.94
CA LEU A 55 8.04 -2.95 1.43
C LEU A 55 7.61 -4.41 1.20
N TYR A 56 6.84 -4.99 2.12
CA TYR A 56 6.24 -6.31 1.94
C TYR A 56 5.36 -6.38 0.68
N ASN A 57 4.51 -5.37 0.46
CA ASN A 57 3.74 -5.25 -0.79
C ASN A 57 4.65 -5.19 -2.04
N GLY A 58 5.81 -4.55 -1.95
CA GLY A 58 6.80 -4.53 -3.04
C GLY A 58 7.31 -5.91 -3.41
N PHE A 59 7.60 -6.76 -2.42
CA PHE A 59 8.02 -8.14 -2.67
C PHE A 59 6.91 -8.99 -3.28
N LEU A 60 5.64 -8.74 -2.94
CA LEU A 60 4.50 -9.46 -3.55
C LEU A 60 4.22 -9.04 -5.00
N ALA A 61 4.64 -7.84 -5.40
CA ALA A 61 4.44 -7.34 -6.76
C ALA A 61 5.49 -7.86 -7.76
N ALA A 62 6.63 -8.35 -7.27
CA ALA A 62 7.77 -8.84 -8.06
C ALA A 62 7.59 -10.31 -8.47
#